data_AF-A0A1E5T9F8-F1
#
_entry.id   AF-A0A1E5T9F8-F1
#
_cell.length_a   1.000
_cell.length_b   1.000
_cell.length_c   1.000
_cell.angle_alpha   90.00
_cell.angle_beta   90.00
_cell.angle_gamma   90.00
#
_symmetry.space_group_name_H-M   'P 1'
#
loop_
_entity.id
_entity.type
_entity.pdbx_description
1 polymer ?
#
loop_
_entity_poly.entity_id
_entity_poly.type
_entity_poly.pdbx_seq_one_letter_code
_entity_poly.pdbx_strand_id
1 'polypeptide(L)'
;MYSHLLSVFLTGQKLFFFIASGLEIKKSIGVVRGKDDQINAKRIALYNYRLREELKPYKLPKNSTLKLKSLLSLRTKLNKQRAGFKATLKEQKTIYKAKEYKIIFKVQQKRIITLSKEIDKINRAMQTIIDDDIELRKNYNLVTSDKKLKAIINMCAISAIQHNPEMNYLNPIYQIYYNKI
;
A
#
# COMPACT_ATOMS: atom_id res chain seq x y z
N MET A 1 0.64 4.19 10.92
CA MET A 1 1.89 4.34 11.70
C MET A 1 1.55 4.52 13.18
N TYR A 2 0.75 5.52 13.55
CA TYR A 2 0.32 5.77 14.94
C TYR A 2 -0.40 4.60 15.63
N SER A 3 -1.27 3.88 14.93
CA SER A 3 -1.98 2.73 15.51
C SER A 3 -1.06 1.56 15.87
N HIS A 4 0.15 1.47 15.30
CA HIS A 4 1.03 0.31 15.52
C HIS A 4 1.59 0.26 16.94
N LEU A 5 2.17 1.37 17.44
CA LEU A 5 2.73 1.42 18.79
C LEU A 5 1.65 1.16 19.85
N LEU A 6 0.47 1.74 19.65
CA LEU A 6 -0.68 1.48 20.51
C LEU A 6 -1.10 0.01 20.48
N SER A 7 -1.13 -0.62 19.29
CA SER A 7 -1.47 -2.04 19.17
C SER A 7 -0.45 -2.94 19.87
N VAL A 8 0.85 -2.63 19.74
CA VAL A 8 1.93 -3.36 20.44
C VAL A 8 1.77 -3.22 21.95
N PHE A 9 1.55 -2.00 22.44
CA PHE A 9 1.34 -1.73 23.85
C PHE A 9 0.12 -2.47 24.42
N LEU A 10 -1.06 -2.32 23.79
CA LEU A 10 -2.29 -2.97 24.24
C LEU A 10 -2.19 -4.50 24.21
N THR A 11 -1.51 -5.06 23.20
CA THR A 11 -1.23 -6.50 23.14
C THR A 11 -0.34 -6.93 24.30
N GLY A 12 0.71 -6.16 24.64
CA GLY A 12 1.59 -6.42 25.78
C GLY A 12 0.87 -6.37 27.12
N GLN A 13 -0.12 -5.49 27.26
CA GLN A 13 -1.02 -5.40 28.42
C GLN A 13 -2.11 -6.50 28.45
N LYS A 14 -2.14 -7.39 27.45
CA LYS A 14 -3.17 -8.43 27.29
C LYS A 14 -4.60 -7.88 27.24
N LEU A 15 -4.75 -6.65 26.73
CA LEU A 15 -6.06 -6.01 26.57
C LEU A 15 -6.68 -6.45 25.25
N PHE A 16 -8.00 -6.70 25.25
CA PHE A 16 -8.74 -6.91 24.03
C PHE A 16 -9.05 -5.56 23.38
N PHE A 17 -8.71 -5.44 22.11
CA PHE A 17 -9.01 -4.26 21.32
C PHE A 17 -9.32 -4.65 19.88
N PHE A 18 -9.98 -3.75 19.18
CA PHE A 18 -10.33 -3.90 17.77
C PHE A 18 -9.79 -2.71 16.97
N ILE A 19 -9.31 -2.95 15.76
CA ILE A 19 -8.86 -1.90 14.85
C ILE A 19 -9.81 -1.86 13.66
N ALA A 20 -10.62 -0.81 13.60
CA ALA A 20 -11.48 -0.51 12.45
C ALA A 20 -10.82 0.50 11.51
N SER A 21 -11.16 0.45 10.22
CA SER A 21 -10.78 1.54 9.32
C SER A 21 -11.72 2.73 9.48
N GLY A 22 -11.18 3.95 9.51
CA GLY A 22 -12.03 5.15 9.62
C GLY A 22 -13.01 5.30 8.44
N LEU A 23 -12.65 4.77 7.26
CA LEU A 23 -13.51 4.76 6.08
C LEU A 23 -14.70 3.82 6.24
N GLU A 24 -14.48 2.62 6.78
CA GLU A 24 -15.53 1.64 7.07
C GLU A 24 -16.52 2.17 8.09
N ILE A 25 -16.03 2.73 9.20
CA ILE A 25 -16.89 3.40 10.19
C ILE A 25 -17.72 4.48 9.49
N LYS A 26 -17.08 5.33 8.68
CA LYS A 26 -17.79 6.39 7.94
C LYS A 26 -18.85 5.84 6.97
N LYS A 27 -18.54 4.78 6.22
CA LYS A 27 -19.46 4.16 5.26
C LYS A 27 -20.67 3.51 5.97
N SER A 28 -20.46 2.94 7.15
CA SER A 28 -21.53 2.30 7.93
C SER A 28 -22.62 3.29 8.42
N ILE A 29 -22.34 4.59 8.38
CA ILE A 29 -23.21 5.65 8.93
C ILE A 29 -24.01 6.36 7.83
N GLY A 30 -23.60 6.27 6.55
CA GLY A 30 -24.24 6.98 5.43
C GLY A 30 -23.75 8.43 5.25
N VAL A 31 -24.49 9.23 4.46
CA VAL A 31 -24.16 10.64 4.19
C VAL A 31 -24.61 11.51 5.36
N VAL A 32 -23.66 12.15 6.05
CA VAL A 32 -23.97 13.03 7.19
C VAL A 32 -23.20 14.35 7.08
N ARG A 33 -23.87 15.46 7.39
CA ARG A 33 -23.26 16.80 7.46
C ARG A 33 -22.76 17.09 8.89
N GLY A 34 -21.69 17.88 8.99
CA GLY A 34 -21.11 18.30 10.27
C GLY A 34 -19.99 17.38 10.80
N LYS A 35 -18.85 17.99 11.14
CA LYS A 35 -17.78 17.38 11.94
C LYS A 35 -17.88 17.94 13.35
N ASP A 36 -18.18 17.08 14.30
CA ASP A 36 -18.16 17.36 15.73
C ASP A 36 -17.60 16.11 16.43
N ASP A 37 -16.66 16.31 17.34
CA ASP A 37 -15.98 15.26 18.08
C ASP A 37 -16.96 14.47 18.97
N GLN A 38 -17.97 15.14 19.55
CA GLN A 38 -19.01 14.46 20.33
C GLN A 38 -19.85 13.53 19.46
N ILE A 39 -20.23 14.02 18.28
CA ILE A 39 -21.00 13.23 17.32
C ILE A 39 -20.14 12.05 16.81
N ASN A 40 -18.84 12.25 16.58
CA ASN A 40 -17.93 11.16 16.21
C ASN A 40 -17.77 10.11 17.31
N ALA A 41 -17.65 10.51 18.57
CA ALA A 41 -17.57 9.56 19.69
C ALA A 41 -18.86 8.70 19.76
N LYS A 42 -20.03 9.33 19.67
CA LYS A 42 -21.33 8.63 19.63
C LYS A 42 -21.43 7.67 18.44
N ARG A 43 -20.93 8.08 17.27
CA ARG A 43 -20.89 7.25 16.06
C ARG A 43 -20.02 6.01 16.22
N ILE A 44 -18.81 6.16 16.77
CA ILE A 44 -17.91 5.03 17.03
C ILE A 44 -18.55 4.08 18.05
N ALA A 45 -19.17 4.60 19.11
CA ALA A 45 -19.88 3.78 20.10
C ALA A 45 -21.03 2.99 19.46
N LEU A 46 -21.86 3.63 18.63
CA LEU A 46 -22.96 2.97 17.94
C LEU A 46 -22.48 1.89 16.96
N TYR A 47 -21.41 2.17 16.22
CA TYR A 47 -20.76 1.20 15.33
C TYR A 47 -20.32 -0.05 16.11
N ASN A 48 -19.60 0.15 17.21
CA ASN A 48 -19.13 -0.94 18.07
C ASN A 48 -20.30 -1.73 18.67
N TYR A 49 -21.36 -1.06 19.13
CA TYR A 49 -22.53 -1.71 19.72
C TYR A 49 -23.27 -2.60 18.72
N ARG A 50 -23.39 -2.14 17.46
CA ARG A 50 -24.06 -2.89 16.39
C ARG A 50 -23.30 -4.16 16.04
N LEU A 51 -21.96 -4.08 15.95
CA LEU A 51 -21.11 -5.20 15.55
C LEU A 51 -20.61 -6.05 16.72
N ARG A 52 -21.04 -5.78 17.96
CA ARG A 52 -20.46 -6.38 19.17
C ARG A 52 -20.35 -7.92 19.13
N GLU A 53 -21.32 -8.60 18.53
CA GLU A 53 -21.36 -10.07 18.43
C GLU A 53 -20.43 -10.60 17.32
N GLU A 54 -20.07 -9.76 16.37
CA GLU A 54 -19.25 -10.09 15.20
C GLU A 54 -17.78 -9.67 15.37
N LEU A 55 -17.52 -8.69 16.24
CA LEU A 55 -16.18 -8.12 16.45
C LEU A 55 -15.23 -9.15 17.07
N LYS A 56 -14.19 -9.51 16.31
CA LYS A 56 -13.11 -10.37 16.79
C LYS A 56 -11.97 -9.51 17.33
N PRO A 57 -11.41 -9.83 18.52
CA PRO A 57 -10.24 -9.13 19.02
C PRO A 57 -9.10 -9.15 18.02
N TYR A 58 -8.46 -7.99 17.86
CA TYR A 58 -7.31 -7.83 16.98
C TYR A 58 -6.15 -8.70 17.48
N LYS A 59 -5.59 -9.51 16.58
CA LYS A 59 -4.36 -10.27 16.84
C LYS A 59 -3.20 -9.56 16.17
N LEU A 60 -2.18 -9.20 16.96
CA LEU A 60 -0.99 -8.58 16.42
C LEU A 60 -0.30 -9.53 15.44
N PRO A 61 -0.06 -9.10 14.18
CA PRO A 61 0.63 -9.93 13.21
C PRO A 61 2.08 -10.23 13.64
N LYS A 62 2.63 -11.32 13.11
CA LYS A 62 4.05 -11.66 13.27
C LYS A 62 4.95 -10.47 12.86
N ASN A 63 6.09 -10.35 13.53
CA ASN A 63 7.07 -9.29 13.24
C ASN A 63 7.57 -9.31 11.79
N SER A 64 7.71 -10.49 11.17
CA SER A 64 8.04 -10.65 9.75
C SER A 64 7.00 -9.94 8.86
N THR A 65 5.72 -10.20 9.09
CA THR A 65 4.59 -9.55 8.39
C THR A 65 4.56 -8.04 8.60
N LEU A 66 4.80 -7.56 9.82
CA LEU A 66 4.84 -6.12 10.13
C LEU A 66 6.00 -5.41 9.42
N LYS A 67 7.19 -6.02 9.39
CA LYS A 67 8.36 -5.52 8.65
C LYS A 67 8.07 -5.47 7.15
N LEU A 68 7.52 -6.55 6.59
CA LEU A 68 7.13 -6.60 5.17
C LEU A 68 6.12 -5.51 4.80
N LYS A 69 5.09 -5.31 5.63
CA LYS A 69 4.09 -4.26 5.41
C LYS A 69 4.73 -2.86 5.37
N SER A 70 5.71 -2.62 6.23
CA SER A 70 6.43 -1.34 6.28
C SER A 70 7.31 -1.14 5.04
N LEU A 71 8.06 -2.17 4.62
CA LEU A 71 8.87 -2.14 3.40
C LEU A 71 8.01 -1.98 2.14
N LEU A 72 6.87 -2.66 2.06
CA LEU A 72 5.88 -2.52 0.98
C LEU A 72 5.35 -1.09 0.86
N SER A 73 5.03 -0.46 1.99
CA SER A 73 4.56 0.94 2.03
C SER A 73 5.65 1.89 1.51
N LEU A 74 6.90 1.72 1.95
CA LEU A 74 8.03 2.51 1.48
C LEU A 74 8.28 2.30 -0.02
N ARG A 75 8.32 1.05 -0.48
CA ARG A 75 8.48 0.70 -1.90
C ARG A 75 7.42 1.37 -2.76
N THR A 76 6.16 1.36 -2.32
CA THR A 76 5.04 1.99 -3.02
C THR A 76 5.23 3.50 -3.14
N LYS A 77 5.67 4.15 -2.05
CA LYS A 77 6.00 5.59 -2.06
C LYS A 77 7.13 5.91 -3.04
N LEU A 78 8.24 5.18 -3.00
CA LEU A 78 9.37 5.40 -3.91
C LEU A 78 9.01 5.13 -5.37
N ASN A 79 8.20 4.11 -5.65
CA ASN A 79 7.69 3.83 -6.98
C ASN A 79 6.87 5.02 -7.52
N LYS A 80 5.97 5.59 -6.70
CA LYS A 80 5.18 6.77 -7.08
C LYS A 80 6.07 7.97 -7.37
N GLN A 81 7.08 8.24 -6.53
CA GLN A 81 8.05 9.32 -6.76
C GLN A 81 8.83 9.11 -8.06
N ARG A 82 9.33 7.89 -8.30
CA ARG A 82 10.06 7.55 -9.53
C ARG A 82 9.19 7.72 -10.77
N ALA A 83 7.93 7.31 -10.72
CA ALA A 83 6.97 7.51 -11.81
C ALA A 83 6.74 9.01 -12.09
N GLY A 84 6.59 9.83 -11.03
CA GLY A 84 6.50 11.29 -11.14
C GLY A 84 7.72 11.89 -11.86
N PHE A 85 8.94 11.54 -11.44
CA PHE A 85 10.16 12.01 -12.11
C PHE A 85 10.26 11.57 -13.58
N LYS A 86 9.81 10.36 -13.92
CA LYS A 86 9.75 9.89 -15.31
C LYS A 86 8.75 10.71 -16.15
N ALA A 87 7.58 11.00 -15.61
CA ALA A 87 6.57 11.80 -16.28
C ALA A 87 7.08 13.22 -16.53
N THR A 88 7.60 13.88 -15.49
CA THR A 88 8.19 15.22 -15.60
C THR A 88 9.35 15.26 -16.60
N LEU A 89 10.24 14.26 -16.59
CA LEU A 89 11.34 14.20 -17.57
C LEU A 89 10.83 14.08 -19.00
N LYS A 90 9.74 13.32 -19.24
CA LYS A 90 9.12 13.18 -20.55
C LYS A 90 8.55 14.53 -21.02
N GLU A 91 7.77 15.20 -20.19
CA GLU A 91 7.18 16.51 -20.48
C GLU A 91 8.24 17.58 -20.77
N GLN A 92 9.26 17.66 -19.91
CA GLN A 92 10.36 18.62 -20.08
C GLN A 92 11.15 18.40 -21.37
N LYS A 93 11.34 17.14 -21.80
CA LYS A 93 11.99 16.84 -23.08
C LYS A 93 11.15 17.24 -24.29
N THR A 94 9.82 17.22 -24.17
CA THR A 94 8.91 17.68 -25.21
C THR A 94 8.93 19.21 -25.34
N ILE A 95 9.02 19.93 -24.22
CA ILE A 95 8.96 21.40 -24.19
C ILE A 95 10.32 22.03 -24.51
N TYR A 96 11.40 21.52 -23.92
CA TYR A 96 12.72 22.14 -24.02
C TYR A 96 13.58 21.53 -25.13
N LYS A 97 14.19 22.39 -25.96
CA LYS A 97 15.23 21.95 -26.90
C LYS A 97 16.46 21.45 -26.13
N ALA A 98 16.88 20.21 -26.41
CA ALA A 98 17.78 19.47 -25.53
C ALA A 98 19.18 20.05 -25.31
N LYS A 99 19.63 21.00 -26.15
CA LYS A 99 20.97 21.61 -26.04
C LYS A 99 21.08 22.62 -24.89
N GLU A 100 20.03 23.38 -24.60
CA GLU A 100 20.08 24.49 -23.63
C GLU A 100 19.76 24.05 -22.19
N TYR A 101 19.01 22.95 -22.01
CA TYR A 101 18.45 22.55 -20.72
C TYR A 101 19.01 21.22 -20.18
N LYS A 102 20.25 20.86 -20.58
CA LYS A 102 20.90 19.57 -20.22
C LYS A 102 20.91 19.31 -18.71
N ILE A 103 21.09 20.35 -17.89
CA ILE A 103 21.15 20.19 -16.43
C ILE A 103 19.83 19.68 -15.85
N ILE A 104 18.70 20.19 -16.33
CA ILE A 104 17.36 19.79 -15.90
C ILE A 104 17.18 18.29 -16.14
N PHE A 105 17.50 17.81 -17.34
CA PHE A 105 17.37 16.39 -17.67
C PHE A 105 18.32 15.50 -16.88
N LYS A 106 19.56 15.95 -16.66
CA LYS A 106 20.55 15.19 -15.87
C LYS A 106 20.09 15.01 -14.42
N VAL A 107 19.55 16.06 -13.79
CA VAL A 107 19.06 16.00 -12.42
C VAL A 107 17.91 15.00 -12.29
N GLN A 108 16.91 15.06 -13.18
CA GLN A 108 15.78 14.11 -13.15
C GLN A 108 16.22 12.67 -13.38
N GLN A 109 17.12 12.44 -14.36
CA GLN A 109 17.67 11.10 -14.61
C GLN A 109 18.41 10.55 -13.41
N LYS A 110 19.24 11.37 -12.75
CA LYS A 110 19.93 10.98 -11.51
C LYS A 110 18.94 10.56 -10.42
N ARG A 111 17.85 11.30 -10.22
CA ARG A 111 16.79 10.93 -9.27
C ARG A 111 16.14 9.58 -9.61
N ILE A 112 15.82 9.35 -10.89
CA ILE A 112 15.24 8.08 -11.35
C ILE A 112 16.18 6.90 -11.09
N ILE A 113 17.48 7.07 -11.36
CA ILE A 113 18.51 6.03 -11.14
C ILE A 113 18.64 5.74 -9.64
N THR A 114 18.78 6.77 -8.81
CA THR A 114 18.88 6.59 -7.35
C THR A 114 17.67 5.88 -6.78
N LEU A 115 16.45 6.33 -7.11
CA LEU A 115 15.22 5.70 -6.65
C LEU A 115 15.11 4.24 -7.10
N SER A 116 15.59 3.93 -8.31
CA SER A 116 15.58 2.53 -8.79
C SER A 116 16.51 1.64 -7.93
N LYS A 117 17.72 2.12 -7.61
CA LYS A 117 18.65 1.39 -6.74
C LYS A 117 18.08 1.19 -5.32
N GLU A 118 17.41 2.21 -4.77
CA GLU A 118 16.76 2.12 -3.46
C GLU A 118 15.59 1.13 -3.46
N ILE A 119 14.77 1.15 -4.51
CA ILE A 119 13.68 0.18 -4.68
C ILE A 119 14.23 -1.26 -4.76
N ASP A 120 15.34 -1.48 -5.47
CA ASP A 120 15.97 -2.80 -5.56
C ASP A 120 16.54 -3.25 -4.21
N LYS A 121 17.10 -2.33 -3.41
CA LYS A 121 17.53 -2.61 -2.04
C LYS A 121 16.35 -3.05 -1.17
N ILE A 122 15.20 -2.38 -1.27
CA ILE A 122 13.99 -2.75 -0.55
C ILE A 122 13.48 -4.13 -1.01
N ASN A 123 13.46 -4.40 -2.31
CA ASN A 123 13.02 -5.70 -2.83
C ASN A 123 13.90 -6.85 -2.30
N ARG A 124 15.23 -6.67 -2.26
CA ARG A 124 16.12 -7.67 -1.66
C ARG A 124 15.84 -7.88 -0.18
N ALA A 125 15.68 -6.81 0.59
CA ALA A 125 15.35 -6.92 2.01
C ALA A 125 13.99 -7.61 2.26
N MET A 126 13.00 -7.35 1.41
CA MET A 126 11.73 -8.06 1.46
C MET A 126 11.89 -9.55 1.15
N GLN A 127 12.68 -9.89 0.13
CA GLN A 127 12.93 -11.28 -0.23
C GLN A 127 13.59 -12.05 0.91
N THR A 128 14.61 -11.47 1.56
CA THR A 128 15.23 -12.06 2.76
C THR A 128 14.21 -12.38 3.86
N ILE A 129 13.31 -11.44 4.18
CA ILE A 129 12.27 -11.69 5.21
C ILE A 129 11.31 -12.81 4.79
N ILE A 130 10.97 -12.90 3.51
CA ILE A 130 10.12 -13.97 2.99
C ILE A 130 10.83 -15.31 3.10
N ASP A 131 12.11 -15.36 2.72
CA ASP A 131 12.89 -16.59 2.71
C ASP A 131 13.17 -17.10 4.13
N ASP A 132 13.34 -16.20 5.11
CA ASP A 132 13.59 -16.55 6.51
C ASP A 132 12.35 -17.09 7.26
N ASP A 133 11.14 -16.84 6.75
CA ASP A 133 9.88 -17.26 7.37
C ASP A 133 9.20 -18.36 6.54
N ILE A 134 9.14 -19.57 7.09
CA ILE A 134 8.65 -20.78 6.39
C ILE A 134 7.22 -20.59 5.84
N GLU A 135 6.34 -19.95 6.61
CA GLU A 135 4.95 -19.73 6.22
C GLU A 135 4.87 -18.70 5.10
N LEU A 136 5.62 -17.60 5.23
CA LEU A 136 5.69 -16.56 4.19
C LEU A 136 6.30 -17.09 2.89
N ARG A 137 7.38 -17.86 2.97
CA ARG A 137 8.03 -18.49 1.81
C ARG A 137 7.07 -19.43 1.07
N LYS A 138 6.36 -20.29 1.81
CA LYS A 138 5.36 -21.19 1.24
C LYS A 138 4.27 -20.39 0.51
N ASN A 139 3.70 -19.37 1.16
CA ASN A 139 2.66 -18.54 0.57
C ASN A 139 3.15 -17.77 -0.65
N TYR A 140 4.37 -17.24 -0.60
CA TYR A 140 5.00 -16.55 -1.72
C TYR A 140 5.20 -17.49 -2.93
N ASN A 141 5.74 -18.68 -2.69
CA ASN A 141 5.93 -19.68 -3.75
C ASN A 141 4.59 -20.06 -4.39
N LEU A 142 3.57 -20.37 -3.60
CA LEU A 142 2.23 -20.69 -4.11
C LEU A 142 1.67 -19.60 -5.03
N VAL A 143 1.81 -18.33 -4.65
CA VAL A 143 1.32 -17.20 -5.46
C VAL A 143 2.16 -16.97 -6.72
N THR A 144 3.46 -17.23 -6.67
CA THR A 144 4.38 -16.92 -7.78
C THR A 144 4.55 -18.05 -8.79
N SER A 145 4.49 -19.31 -8.35
CA SER A 145 4.71 -20.49 -9.20
C SER A 145 3.46 -20.95 -9.96
N ASP A 146 2.26 -20.68 -9.42
CA ASP A 146 1.01 -21.05 -10.08
C ASP A 146 0.63 -20.01 -11.14
N LYS A 147 0.96 -20.33 -12.40
CA LYS A 147 0.67 -19.50 -13.58
C LYS A 147 -0.83 -19.22 -13.74
N LYS A 148 -1.70 -20.16 -13.37
CA LYS A 148 -3.17 -20.01 -13.47
C LYS A 148 -3.66 -19.05 -12.39
N LEU A 149 -3.21 -19.21 -11.14
CA LEU A 149 -3.53 -18.29 -10.05
C LEU A 149 -3.06 -16.86 -10.37
N LYS A 150 -1.83 -16.71 -10.89
CA LYS A 150 -1.28 -15.43 -11.33
C LYS A 150 -2.14 -14.78 -12.42
N ALA A 151 -2.58 -15.55 -13.42
CA ALA A 151 -3.45 -15.06 -14.49
C ALA A 151 -4.82 -14.60 -13.97
N ILE A 152 -5.43 -15.35 -13.05
CA ILE A 152 -6.73 -15.00 -12.44
C ILE A 152 -6.61 -13.71 -11.63
N ILE A 153 -5.60 -13.60 -10.75
CA ILE A 153 -5.38 -12.39 -9.95
C ILE A 153 -5.16 -11.16 -10.85
N ASN A 154 -4.38 -11.33 -11.92
CA ASN A 154 -4.12 -10.30 -12.92
C ASN A 154 -5.43 -9.83 -13.60
N MET A 155 -6.26 -10.78 -14.05
CA MET A 155 -7.54 -10.49 -14.69
C MET A 155 -8.51 -9.79 -13.72
N CYS A 156 -8.62 -10.25 -12.48
CA CYS A 156 -9.45 -9.60 -11.47
C CYS A 156 -9.00 -8.16 -11.20
N ALA A 157 -7.69 -7.91 -11.12
CA ALA A 157 -7.14 -6.57 -10.92
C ALA A 157 -7.43 -5.63 -12.10
N ILE A 158 -7.29 -6.10 -13.36
CA ILE A 158 -7.66 -5.33 -14.57
C ILE A 158 -9.15 -5.00 -14.54
N SER A 159 -9.99 -6.01 -14.35
CA SER A 159 -11.44 -5.85 -14.32
C SER A 159 -11.86 -4.85 -13.23
N ALA A 160 -11.25 -4.92 -12.04
CA ALA A 160 -11.52 -3.98 -10.97
C ALA A 160 -11.10 -2.54 -11.32
N ILE A 161 -9.96 -2.36 -11.98
CA ILE A 161 -9.50 -1.02 -12.42
C ILE A 161 -10.39 -0.46 -13.54
N GLN A 162 -10.80 -1.30 -14.50
CA GLN A 162 -11.62 -0.89 -15.64
C GLN A 162 -13.07 -0.55 -15.26
N HIS A 163 -13.66 -1.33 -14.35
CA HIS A 163 -15.08 -1.22 -14.03
C HIS A 163 -15.38 -0.51 -12.71
N ASN A 164 -14.36 -0.20 -11.89
CA ASN A 164 -14.54 0.61 -10.69
C ASN A 164 -13.78 1.94 -10.83
N PRO A 165 -14.48 3.06 -11.11
CA PRO A 165 -13.87 4.39 -11.23
C PRO A 165 -13.09 4.79 -9.98
N GLU A 166 -13.51 4.32 -8.80
CA GLU A 166 -12.78 4.55 -7.56
C GLU A 166 -11.40 3.89 -7.57
N MET A 167 -11.18 2.81 -8.32
CA MET A 167 -9.91 2.07 -8.34
C MET A 167 -8.90 2.59 -9.36
N ASN A 168 -9.24 3.62 -10.15
CA ASN A 168 -8.33 4.17 -11.17
C ASN A 168 -6.98 4.65 -10.61
N TYR A 169 -6.90 5.01 -9.33
CA TYR A 169 -5.64 5.39 -8.68
C TYR A 169 -4.63 4.22 -8.55
N LEU A 170 -5.08 2.97 -8.70
CA LEU A 170 -4.23 1.78 -8.69
C LEU A 170 -3.61 1.48 -10.06
N ASN A 171 -4.11 2.09 -11.14
CA ASN A 171 -3.64 1.83 -12.49
C ASN A 171 -2.12 2.08 -12.69
N PRO A 172 -1.54 3.19 -12.17
CA PRO A 172 -0.09 3.39 -12.22
C PRO A 172 0.69 2.33 -11.43
N ILE A 173 0.12 1.84 -10.32
CA ILE A 173 0.73 0.80 -9.49
C ILE A 173 0.72 -0.53 -10.23
N TYR A 174 -0.41 -0.87 -10.84
CA TYR A 174 -0.60 -2.10 -11.62
C TYR A 174 0.37 -2.18 -12.80
N GLN A 175 0.49 -1.11 -13.59
CA GLN A 175 1.44 -1.03 -14.71
C GLN A 175 2.91 -1.18 -14.27
N ILE A 176 3.26 -0.76 -13.05
CA ILE A 176 4.64 -0.89 -12.52
C ILE A 176 5.00 -2.33 -12.19
N TYR A 177 4.04 -3.16 -11.75
CA TYR A 177 4.30 -4.53 -11.30
C TYR A 177 4.08 -5.59 -12.38
N TYR A 178 3.15 -5.38 -13.32
CA TYR A 178 2.74 -6.42 -14.27
C TYR A 178 3.26 -6.25 -15.71
N ASN A 179 3.73 -5.07 -16.11
CA ASN A 179 4.39 -4.89 -17.44
C ASN A 179 5.87 -5.31 -17.46
N LYS A 180 6.33 -6.07 -16.46
CA LYS A 180 7.70 -6.60 -16.33
C LYS A 180 7.77 -8.13 -16.31
N ILE A 181 6.64 -8.80 -16.57
CA ILE A 181 6.51 -10.24 -16.77
C ILE A 181 6.22 -10.44 -18.26
#